data_AF-A0A2V5MWQ5-F1
#
_entry.id   AF-A0A2V5MWQ5-F1
#
_cell.length_a   1.000
_cell.length_b   1.000
_cell.length_c   1.000
_cell.angle_alpha   90.00
_cell.angle_beta   90.00
_cell.angle_gamma   90.00
#
_symmetry.space_group_name_H-M   'P 1'
#
loop_
_entity.id
_entity.type
_entity.pdbx_description
1 polymer ?
#
loop_
_entity_poly.entity_id
_entity_poly.type
_entity_poly.pdbx_seq_one_letter_code
_entity_poly.pdbx_strand_id
1 'polypeptide(L)'
;MSSKYAILLDGGFVTKKLQSKLGRFPTGADVGQDCQRISQHAHLANRDLLRIYFYEASPAKDRLTNFAVRRGEVVAHGWKLGNNAFKSMIKNPRPPSARDLVPDLEQKGVDLRIGLDIARLALRERVDIIVVVSGDSDLVPAFRF
;
A
#
# COMPACT_ATOMS: atom_id res chain seq x y z
N MET A 1 6.91 -29.66 -9.20
CA MET A 1 6.45 -28.30 -9.57
C MET A 1 7.35 -27.31 -8.85
N SER A 2 7.73 -26.20 -9.49
CA SER A 2 8.50 -25.16 -8.80
C SER A 2 7.62 -24.50 -7.73
N SER A 3 8.12 -24.43 -6.49
CA SER A 3 7.43 -23.77 -5.37
C SER A 3 7.35 -22.27 -5.64
N LYS A 4 6.20 -21.66 -5.35
CA LYS A 4 5.92 -20.28 -5.73
C LYS A 4 5.58 -19.41 -4.54
N TYR A 5 5.82 -18.11 -4.67
CA TYR A 5 5.36 -17.13 -3.70
C TYR A 5 4.76 -15.89 -4.37
N ALA A 6 3.96 -15.16 -3.61
CA ALA A 6 3.43 -13.86 -4.02
C ALA A 6 3.77 -12.78 -3.00
N ILE A 7 3.94 -11.54 -3.47
CA ILE A 7 4.13 -10.36 -2.64
C ILE A 7 2.89 -9.48 -2.75
N LEU A 8 2.28 -9.13 -1.62
CA LEU A 8 1.13 -8.24 -1.52
C LEU A 8 1.55 -6.99 -0.76
N LEU A 9 1.46 -5.84 -1.42
CA LEU A 9 1.89 -4.55 -0.89
C LEU A 9 0.69 -3.65 -0.66
N ASP A 10 0.43 -3.28 0.59
CA ASP A 10 -0.40 -2.13 0.92
C ASP A 10 0.34 -0.86 0.46
N GLY A 11 -0.12 -0.29 -0.66
CA GLY A 11 0.51 0.86 -1.30
C GLY A 11 0.47 2.11 -0.42
N GLY A 12 -0.60 2.29 0.37
CA GLY A 12 -0.70 3.41 1.30
C GLY A 12 0.36 3.32 2.42
N PHE A 13 0.60 2.13 2.94
CA PHE A 13 1.65 1.88 3.93
C PHE A 13 3.06 1.97 3.35
N VAL A 14 3.33 1.23 2.26
CA VAL A 14 4.65 1.14 1.62
C VAL A 14 5.11 2.52 1.16
N THR A 15 4.24 3.29 0.50
CA THR A 15 4.55 4.63 0.03
C THR A 15 4.94 5.56 1.16
N LYS A 16 4.21 5.54 2.30
CA LYS A 16 4.56 6.35 3.48
C LYS A 16 5.90 5.96 4.09
N LYS A 17 6.19 4.65 4.18
CA LYS A 17 7.46 4.15 4.75
C LYS A 17 8.65 4.50 3.86
N LEU A 18 8.54 4.31 2.54
CA LEU A 18 9.57 4.69 1.59
C LEU A 18 9.75 6.21 1.55
N GLN A 19 8.69 7.00 1.60
CA GLN A 19 8.79 8.45 1.63
C GLN A 19 9.55 8.95 2.86
N SER A 20 9.27 8.38 4.04
CA SER A 20 10.00 8.68 5.27
C SER A 20 11.49 8.36 5.16
N LYS A 21 11.83 7.23 4.53
CA LYS A 21 13.21 6.78 4.33
C LYS A 21 13.98 7.61 3.29
N LEU A 22 13.32 7.98 2.19
CA LEU A 22 13.95 8.63 1.04
C LEU A 22 13.96 10.16 1.12
N GLY A 23 13.14 10.76 2.00
CA GLY A 23 12.94 12.21 2.05
C GLY A 23 12.21 12.80 0.83
N ARG A 24 11.77 11.95 -0.11
CA ARG A 24 10.99 12.29 -1.31
C ARG A 24 9.91 11.24 -1.54
N PHE A 25 8.90 11.56 -2.34
CA PHE A 25 7.90 10.57 -2.74
C PHE A 25 8.59 9.42 -3.54
N PRO A 26 8.27 8.14 -3.25
CA PRO A 26 8.88 7.01 -3.94
C PRO A 26 8.38 6.91 -5.39
N THR A 27 9.29 6.49 -6.27
CA THR A 27 9.02 6.14 -7.67
C THR A 27 8.66 4.66 -7.76
N GLY A 28 8.15 4.24 -8.92
CA GLY A 28 7.92 2.83 -9.20
C GLY A 28 9.20 1.98 -9.12
N ALA A 29 10.36 2.57 -9.44
CA ALA A 29 11.65 1.91 -9.31
C ALA A 29 12.04 1.67 -7.84
N ASP A 30 11.76 2.63 -6.94
CA ASP A 30 12.03 2.48 -5.51
C ASP A 30 11.20 1.33 -4.91
N VAL A 31 9.92 1.22 -5.31
CA VAL A 31 9.05 0.10 -4.91
C VAL A 31 9.56 -1.22 -5.47
N GLY A 32 9.98 -1.23 -6.74
CA GLY A 32 10.58 -2.40 -7.39
C GLY A 32 11.85 -2.88 -6.69
N GLN A 33 12.72 -1.96 -6.27
CA GLN A 33 13.94 -2.27 -5.52
C GLN A 33 13.62 -2.89 -4.16
N ASP A 34 12.59 -2.40 -3.46
CA ASP A 34 12.18 -2.99 -2.18
C ASP A 34 11.59 -4.40 -2.36
N CYS A 35 10.85 -4.63 -3.46
CA CYS A 35 10.38 -5.97 -3.83
C CYS A 35 11.54 -6.92 -4.14
N GLN A 36 12.57 -6.44 -4.83
CA GLN A 36 13.76 -7.23 -5.13
C GLN A 36 14.50 -7.61 -3.85
N ARG A 37 14.62 -6.68 -2.90
CA ARG A 37 15.17 -6.94 -1.56
C ARG A 37 14.36 -8.00 -0.80
N ILE A 38 13.03 -7.92 -0.84
CA ILE A 38 12.15 -8.94 -0.24
C ILE A 38 12.38 -10.30 -0.89
N SER A 39 12.48 -10.34 -2.22
CA SER A 39 12.69 -11.56 -3.01
C SER A 39 13.99 -12.30 -2.67
N GLN A 40 14.98 -11.60 -2.11
CA GLN A 40 16.28 -12.15 -1.68
C GLN A 40 16.23 -12.75 -0.27
N HIS A 41 15.09 -12.73 0.43
CA HIS A 41 14.98 -13.27 1.78
C HIS A 41 15.18 -14.79 1.79
N ALA A 42 15.89 -15.31 2.81
CA ALA A 42 16.26 -16.73 2.90
C ALA A 42 15.04 -17.69 2.80
N HIS A 43 13.91 -17.32 3.40
CA HIS A 43 12.66 -18.11 3.31
C HIS A 43 12.04 -18.18 1.90
N LEU A 44 12.47 -17.32 0.97
CA LEU A 44 12.03 -17.30 -0.41
C LEU A 44 13.06 -17.92 -1.36
N ALA A 45 14.22 -18.36 -0.84
CA ALA A 45 15.24 -19.03 -1.64
C ALA A 45 14.64 -20.25 -2.36
N ASN A 46 15.09 -20.48 -3.59
CA ASN A 46 14.65 -21.58 -4.46
C ASN A 46 13.14 -21.60 -4.77
N ARG A 47 12.49 -20.43 -4.79
CA ARG A 47 11.07 -20.27 -5.15
C ARG A 47 10.90 -19.26 -6.26
N ASP A 48 9.92 -19.49 -7.11
CA ASP A 48 9.58 -18.57 -8.18
C ASP A 48 8.62 -17.50 -7.68
N LEU A 49 8.91 -16.24 -8.02
CA LEU A 49 7.97 -15.15 -7.82
C LEU A 49 6.81 -15.32 -8.80
N LEU A 50 5.62 -15.64 -8.29
CA LEU A 50 4.42 -15.71 -9.11
C LEU A 50 4.00 -14.32 -9.58
N ARG A 51 3.81 -13.40 -8.62
CA ARG A 51 3.31 -12.05 -8.90
C ARG A 51 3.52 -11.10 -7.71
N ILE A 52 3.66 -9.82 -8.04
CA ILE A 52 3.57 -8.72 -7.06
C ILE A 52 2.23 -8.00 -7.25
N TYR A 53 1.49 -7.88 -6.15
CA TYR A 53 0.24 -7.14 -6.07
C TYR A 53 0.48 -5.84 -5.30
N PHE A 54 0.06 -4.72 -5.87
CA PHE A 54 0.16 -3.40 -5.27
C PHE A 54 -1.23 -2.81 -5.11
N TYR A 55 -1.68 -2.61 -3.87
CA TYR A 55 -3.03 -2.18 -3.55
C TYR A 55 -3.02 -0.70 -3.21
N GLU A 56 -3.68 0.12 -4.03
CA GLU A 56 -3.75 1.56 -3.80
C GLU A 56 -5.05 2.13 -4.35
N ALA A 57 -5.71 2.99 -3.58
CA ALA A 57 -6.87 3.74 -4.06
C ALA A 57 -6.47 5.10 -4.66
N SER A 58 -5.37 5.70 -4.18
CA SER A 58 -4.92 7.00 -4.69
C SER A 58 -4.56 6.95 -6.18
N PRO A 59 -4.72 8.08 -6.91
CA PRO A 59 -4.29 8.16 -8.31
C PRO A 59 -2.81 7.81 -8.44
N ALA A 60 -2.49 6.92 -9.37
CA ALA A 60 -1.12 6.54 -9.67
C ALA A 60 -0.37 7.78 -10.19
N LYS A 61 0.73 8.13 -9.52
CA LYS A 61 1.59 9.26 -9.91
C LYS A 61 2.81 8.84 -10.74
N ASP A 62 3.04 7.53 -10.85
CA ASP A 62 4.15 6.94 -11.57
C ASP A 62 3.73 5.56 -12.10
N ARG A 63 4.50 5.01 -13.06
CA ARG A 63 4.26 3.71 -13.66
C ARG A 63 5.03 2.62 -12.91
N LEU A 64 4.30 1.64 -12.39
CA LEU A 64 4.88 0.43 -11.82
C LEU A 64 5.03 -0.66 -12.90
N THR A 65 6.26 -1.14 -13.12
CA THR A 65 6.55 -2.20 -14.10
C THR A 65 6.53 -3.57 -13.42
N ASN A 66 5.79 -4.54 -13.98
CA ASN A 66 5.61 -5.90 -13.44
C ASN A 66 4.76 -6.01 -12.16
N PHE A 67 3.87 -5.05 -11.91
CA PHE A 67 2.92 -5.08 -10.80
C PHE A 67 1.49 -5.31 -11.28
N ALA A 68 0.72 -6.13 -10.55
CA ALA A 68 -0.75 -6.04 -10.58
C ALA A 68 -1.19 -4.91 -9.66
N VAL A 69 -1.65 -3.81 -10.24
CA VAL A 69 -2.27 -2.74 -9.44
C VAL A 69 -3.72 -3.13 -9.14
N ARG A 70 -4.05 -3.25 -7.86
CA ARG A 70 -5.39 -3.49 -7.35
C ARG A 70 -5.96 -2.17 -6.85
N ARG A 71 -6.77 -1.54 -7.69
CA ARG A 71 -7.33 -0.21 -7.38
C ARG A 71 -8.46 -0.32 -6.37
N GLY A 72 -8.33 0.37 -5.24
CA GLY A 72 -9.46 0.66 -4.37
C GLY A 72 -10.34 1.78 -4.94
N GLU A 73 -11.28 2.25 -4.13
CA GLU A 73 -12.08 3.43 -4.45
C GLU A 73 -11.66 4.60 -3.57
N VAL A 74 -11.69 5.80 -4.13
CA VAL A 74 -11.50 7.04 -3.36
C VAL A 74 -12.85 7.72 -3.23
N VAL A 75 -13.31 7.86 -2.00
CA VAL A 75 -14.51 8.62 -1.68
C VAL A 75 -14.11 10.02 -1.26
N ALA A 76 -14.69 11.03 -1.90
CA ALA A 76 -14.47 12.42 -1.56
C ALA A 76 -15.59 12.91 -0.63
N HIS A 77 -15.23 13.32 0.58
CA HIS A 77 -16.15 13.91 1.58
C HIS A 77 -16.13 15.45 1.55
N GLY A 78 -15.66 16.02 0.44
CA GLY A 78 -15.51 17.47 0.27
C GLY A 78 -14.14 17.96 0.71
N TRP A 79 -14.12 19.01 1.52
CA TRP A 79 -12.91 19.71 1.96
C TRP A 79 -12.79 19.69 3.47
N LYS A 80 -11.57 19.45 3.97
CA LYS A 80 -11.25 19.54 5.39
C LYS A 80 -10.09 20.49 5.64
N LEU A 81 -9.94 20.90 6.89
CA LEU A 81 -8.79 21.67 7.29
C LEU A 81 -7.51 20.80 7.27
N GLY A 82 -6.47 21.25 6.58
CA GLY A 82 -5.21 20.55 6.50
C GLY A 82 -4.47 20.50 7.85
N ASN A 83 -3.81 19.39 8.14
CA ASN A 83 -3.07 19.21 9.40
C ASN A 83 -2.03 20.32 9.67
N ASN A 84 -1.36 20.81 8.62
CA ASN A 84 -0.39 21.89 8.76
C ASN A 84 -1.08 23.23 9.10
N ALA A 85 -2.20 23.52 8.45
CA ALA A 85 -3.01 24.70 8.73
C ALA A 85 -3.57 24.66 10.15
N PHE A 86 -4.13 23.52 10.55
CA PHE A 86 -4.62 23.26 11.91
C PHE A 86 -3.53 23.48 12.97
N LYS A 87 -2.34 22.87 12.81
CA LYS A 87 -1.20 23.08 13.71
C LYS A 87 -0.74 24.54 13.76
N SER A 88 -0.78 25.25 12.63
CA SER A 88 -0.40 26.67 12.57
C SER A 88 -1.40 27.56 13.32
N MET A 89 -2.69 27.26 13.20
CA MET A 89 -3.77 28.04 13.83
C MET A 89 -3.91 27.77 15.33
N ILE A 90 -3.53 26.59 15.81
CA ILE A 90 -3.37 26.35 17.26
C ILE A 90 -2.31 27.30 17.85
N LYS A 91 -1.22 27.56 17.12
CA LYS A 91 -0.13 28.44 17.58
C LYS A 91 -0.46 29.92 17.42
N ASN A 92 -1.05 30.29 16.28
CA ASN A 92 -1.41 31.67 15.94
C ASN A 92 -2.85 31.70 15.41
N PRO A 93 -3.84 31.92 16.28
CA PRO A 93 -5.25 31.94 15.89
C PRO A 93 -5.52 32.96 14.79
N ARG A 94 -6.10 32.49 13.68
CA ARG A 94 -6.56 33.33 12.56
C ARG A 94 -7.74 32.64 11.86
N PRO A 95 -8.55 33.38 11.09
CA PRO A 95 -9.56 32.77 10.23
C PRO A 95 -8.93 31.81 9.18
N PRO A 96 -9.60 30.70 8.85
CA PRO A 96 -9.17 29.81 7.78
C PRO A 96 -9.31 30.48 6.41
N SER A 97 -8.39 30.16 5.50
CA SER A 97 -8.37 30.62 4.11
C SER A 97 -8.51 29.42 3.16
N ALA A 98 -8.81 29.68 1.88
CA ALA A 98 -8.92 28.61 0.88
C ALA A 98 -7.66 27.73 0.77
N ARG A 99 -6.46 28.27 1.08
CA ARG A 99 -5.19 27.53 1.06
C ARG A 99 -5.03 26.54 2.21
N ASP A 100 -5.83 26.68 3.25
CA ASP A 100 -5.81 25.82 4.42
C ASP A 100 -6.66 24.55 4.23
N LEU A 101 -7.49 24.54 3.19
CA LEU A 101 -8.38 23.43 2.87
C LEU A 101 -7.65 22.41 2.00
N VAL A 102 -7.80 21.14 2.37
CA VAL A 102 -7.33 19.99 1.60
C VAL A 102 -8.51 19.08 1.29
N PRO A 103 -8.50 18.36 0.16
CA PRO A 103 -9.54 17.37 -0.12
C PRO A 103 -9.61 16.33 1.00
N ASP A 104 -10.82 16.05 1.48
CA ASP A 104 -11.05 14.94 2.40
C ASP A 104 -11.31 13.66 1.61
N LEU A 105 -10.23 12.91 1.40
CA LEU A 105 -10.23 11.68 0.63
C LEU A 105 -10.12 10.49 1.56
N GLU A 106 -11.10 9.59 1.48
CA GLU A 106 -11.10 8.31 2.17
C GLU A 106 -10.82 7.20 1.14
N GLN A 107 -9.88 6.30 1.46
CA GLN A 107 -9.62 5.12 0.64
C GLN A 107 -10.49 3.97 1.12
N LYS A 108 -11.26 3.34 0.22
CA LYS A 108 -12.13 2.21 0.54
C LYS A 108 -11.80 0.97 -0.26
N GLY A 109 -12.05 -0.18 0.35
CA GLY A 109 -12.01 -1.49 -0.29
C GLY A 109 -10.61 -2.02 -0.60
N VAL A 110 -9.55 -1.40 -0.08
CA VAL A 110 -8.18 -1.94 -0.21
C VAL A 110 -8.03 -3.22 0.60
N ASP A 111 -8.43 -3.21 1.88
CA ASP A 111 -8.21 -4.31 2.82
C ASP A 111 -9.03 -5.55 2.42
N LEU A 112 -10.28 -5.33 1.99
CA LEU A 112 -11.14 -6.39 1.44
C LEU A 112 -10.53 -7.03 0.19
N ARG A 113 -9.88 -6.25 -0.69
CA ARG A 113 -9.22 -6.77 -1.89
C ARG A 113 -7.98 -7.58 -1.54
N ILE A 114 -7.20 -7.13 -0.55
CA ILE A 114 -6.05 -7.88 -0.02
C ILE A 114 -6.55 -9.24 0.51
N GLY A 115 -7.56 -9.22 1.38
CA GLY A 115 -8.13 -10.45 1.95
C GLY A 115 -8.67 -11.41 0.88
N LEU A 116 -9.37 -10.91 -0.13
CA LEU A 116 -9.89 -11.73 -1.23
C LEU A 116 -8.77 -12.37 -2.08
N ASP A 117 -7.70 -11.63 -2.36
CA ASP A 117 -6.56 -12.17 -3.11
C ASP A 117 -5.76 -13.19 -2.27
N ILE A 118 -5.60 -12.98 -0.96
CA ILE A 118 -5.04 -13.98 -0.04
C ILE A 118 -5.87 -15.27 -0.10
N ALA A 119 -7.19 -15.16 0.11
CA ALA A 119 -8.10 -16.30 0.07
C ALA A 119 -8.05 -17.02 -1.28
N ARG A 120 -8.05 -16.28 -2.39
CA ARG A 120 -7.96 -16.86 -3.74
C ARG A 120 -6.64 -17.60 -3.97
N LEU A 121 -5.52 -17.03 -3.53
CA LEU A 121 -4.19 -17.62 -3.70
C LEU A 121 -4.07 -18.92 -2.89
N ALA A 122 -4.58 -18.93 -1.66
CA ALA A 122 -4.61 -20.09 -0.78
C ALA A 122 -5.56 -21.18 -1.31
N LEU A 123 -6.83 -20.85 -1.60
CA LEU A 123 -7.84 -21.80 -2.08
C LEU A 123 -7.50 -22.47 -3.42
N ARG A 124 -6.65 -21.84 -4.24
CA ARG A 124 -6.23 -22.39 -5.53
C ARG A 124 -4.85 -23.04 -5.47
N GLU A 125 -4.23 -23.10 -4.30
CA GLU A 125 -2.90 -23.67 -4.07
C GLU A 125 -1.87 -23.14 -5.09
N ARG A 126 -1.97 -21.84 -5.42
CA ARG A 126 -1.14 -21.23 -6.47
C ARG A 126 0.26 -20.84 -5.98
N VAL A 127 0.41 -20.68 -4.67
CA VAL A 127 1.62 -20.25 -3.98
C VAL A 127 1.72 -20.98 -2.64
N ASP A 128 2.96 -21.23 -2.22
CA ASP A 128 3.28 -21.84 -0.93
C ASP A 128 3.57 -20.78 0.15
N ILE A 129 3.95 -19.56 -0.28
CA ILE A 129 4.25 -18.44 0.61
C ILE A 129 3.55 -17.18 0.09
N ILE A 130 2.90 -16.48 1.01
CA ILE A 130 2.36 -15.13 0.79
C ILE A 130 3.15 -14.18 1.67
N VAL A 131 3.82 -13.20 1.06
CA VAL A 131 4.48 -12.11 1.76
C VAL A 131 3.54 -10.91 1.75
N VAL A 132 3.12 -10.45 2.93
CA VAL A 132 2.28 -9.26 3.05
C VAL A 132 3.07 -8.13 3.71
N VAL A 133 3.09 -6.97 3.06
CA VAL A 133 3.70 -5.75 3.56
C VAL A 133 2.59 -4.74 3.80
N SER A 134 2.17 -4.63 5.06
CA SER A 134 1.16 -3.68 5.50
C SER A 134 1.43 -3.27 6.95
N GLY A 135 0.86 -2.15 7.35
CA GLY A 135 0.78 -1.71 8.75
C GLY A 135 -0.62 -1.83 9.33
N ASP A 136 -1.55 -2.47 8.61
CA ASP A 136 -2.95 -2.63 9.02
C ASP A 136 -3.13 -3.91 9.86
N SER A 137 -3.55 -3.73 11.10
CA SER A 137 -3.85 -4.83 12.02
C SER A 137 -5.12 -5.60 11.64
N ASP A 138 -5.99 -5.00 10.83
CA ASP A 138 -7.25 -5.63 10.41
C ASP A 138 -6.99 -6.82 9.46
N LEU A 139 -5.78 -6.94 8.91
CA LEU A 139 -5.34 -8.09 8.12
C LEU A 139 -4.90 -9.29 8.97
N VAL A 140 -4.66 -9.14 10.28
CA VAL A 140 -4.17 -10.23 11.16
C VAL A 140 -5.07 -11.48 11.10
N PRO A 141 -6.41 -11.39 11.13
CA PRO A 141 -7.28 -12.57 11.02
C PRO A 141 -7.06 -13.39 9.74
N ALA A 142 -6.59 -12.78 8.64
CA ALA A 142 -6.33 -13.49 7.39
C ALA A 142 -5.15 -14.47 7.46
N PHE A 143 -4.32 -14.38 8.50
CA PHE A 143 -3.16 -15.26 8.71
C PHE A 143 -3.34 -16.25 9.86
N ARG A 144 -4.52 -16.27 10.50
CA ARG A 144 -4.74 -16.99 11.77
C ARG A 144 -5.24 -18.43 11.60
N PHE A 145 -5.28 -19.00 10.39
CA PHE A 145 -5.90 -20.30 10.13
C PHE A 145 -5.13 -21.15 9.13
#